data_AF-A0A9D2WQM6-F1
#
_entry.id   AF-A0A9D2WQM6-F1
#
_cell.length_a   1.000
_cell.length_b   1.000
_cell.length_c   1.000
_cell.angle_alpha   90.00
_cell.angle_beta   90.00
_cell.angle_gamma   90.00
#
_symmetry.space_group_name_H-M   'P 1'
#
loop_
_entity.id
_entity.type
_entity.pdbx_description
1 polymer ?
#
loop_
_entity_poly.entity_id
_entity_poly.type
_entity_poly.pdbx_seq_one_letter_code
_entity_poly.pdbx_strand_id
1 'polypeptide(L)'
;MVSPESKLMGAICHGSIFFGLPILVPLIVYLLKKDDDFVNHHARESLTMHIIAMLLCMAVGVLSLVLIGILLIIPLAISGLVYAIFAIVAIIKCLSGEYYYYPITSKYANTWFNG
;
A
#
# COMPACT_ATOMS: atom_id res chain seq x y z
N MET A 1 21.68 5.86 -10.19
CA MET A 1 21.26 4.55 -9.62
C MET A 1 20.56 4.83 -8.31
N VAL A 2 19.44 4.14 -8.00
CA VAL A 2 18.70 4.34 -6.75
C VAL A 2 19.54 3.84 -5.56
N SER A 3 19.67 4.65 -4.51
CA SER A 3 20.51 4.32 -3.36
C SER A 3 19.94 3.12 -2.57
N PRO A 4 20.76 2.32 -1.88
CA PRO A 4 20.26 1.24 -1.00
C PRO A 4 19.29 1.74 0.07
N GLU A 5 19.50 2.94 0.62
CA GLU A 5 18.58 3.56 1.58
C GLU A 5 17.21 3.82 0.94
N SER A 6 17.19 4.46 -0.24
CA SER A 6 15.96 4.77 -0.98
C SER A 6 15.16 3.50 -1.29
N LYS A 7 15.84 2.44 -1.72
CA LYS A 7 15.24 1.12 -1.96
C LYS A 7 14.60 0.55 -0.70
N LEU A 8 15.33 0.59 0.42
CA LEU A 8 14.85 0.09 1.70
C LEU A 8 13.65 0.90 2.21
N MET A 9 13.68 2.22 2.14
CA MET A 9 12.58 3.07 2.56
C MET A 9 11.31 2.83 1.74
N GLY A 10 11.44 2.70 0.41
CA GLY A 10 10.33 2.33 -0.46
C GLY A 10 9.77 0.94 -0.13
N ALA A 11 10.64 -0.03 0.16
CA ALA A 11 10.22 -1.38 0.57
C ALA A 11 9.49 -1.37 1.92
N ILE A 12 9.98 -0.62 2.91
CA ILE A 12 9.36 -0.52 4.24
C ILE A 12 7.98 0.15 4.16
N CYS A 13 7.77 1.10 3.24
CA CYS A 13 6.44 1.66 2.99
C CYS A 13 5.43 0.55 2.65
N HIS A 14 5.72 -0.27 1.62
CA HIS A 14 4.84 -1.37 1.20
C HIS A 14 4.75 -2.49 2.23
N GLY A 15 5.84 -2.78 2.94
CA GLY A 15 5.89 -3.81 3.97
C GLY A 15 5.22 -3.43 5.29
N SER A 16 4.89 -2.15 5.50
CA SER A 16 4.31 -1.65 6.75
C SER A 16 3.02 -2.34 7.19
N ILE A 17 2.27 -2.91 6.24
CA ILE A 17 1.12 -3.76 6.52
C ILE A 17 1.46 -4.99 7.38
N PHE A 18 2.62 -5.61 7.16
CA PHE A 18 3.04 -6.81 7.90
C PHE A 18 3.48 -6.49 9.34
N PHE A 19 3.65 -5.21 9.65
CA PHE A 19 4.01 -4.71 10.99
C PHE A 19 2.86 -3.96 11.66
N GLY A 20 1.66 -3.94 11.07
CA GLY A 20 0.50 -3.27 11.63
C GLY A 20 0.55 -1.74 11.59
N LEU A 21 1.44 -1.15 10.78
CA LEU A 21 1.57 0.31 10.63
C LEU A 21 1.33 0.80 9.19
N PRO A 22 0.28 0.31 8.49
CA PRO A 22 0.06 0.51 7.06
C PRO A 22 -0.04 1.97 6.61
N ILE A 23 -0.48 2.86 7.50
CA ILE A 23 -0.70 4.28 7.19
C ILE A 23 0.46 5.13 7.72
N LEU A 24 0.85 4.90 8.97
CA LEU A 24 1.83 5.73 9.66
C LEU A 24 3.20 5.71 8.98
N VAL A 25 3.68 4.52 8.59
CA VAL A 25 4.99 4.38 7.95
C VAL A 25 5.07 5.14 6.61
N PRO A 26 4.23 4.86 5.60
CA PRO A 26 4.34 5.55 4.33
C PRO A 26 3.99 7.04 4.44
N LEU A 27 3.12 7.45 5.38
CA LEU A 27 2.85 8.87 5.62
C LEU A 27 4.07 9.61 6.18
N ILE A 28 4.75 9.05 7.19
CA ILE A 28 5.97 9.65 7.75
C ILE A 28 7.04 9.73 6.67
N VAL A 29 7.24 8.66 5.91
CA VAL A 29 8.22 8.62 4.81
C VAL A 29 7.89 9.66 3.73
N TYR A 30 6.62 9.76 3.32
CA TYR A 30 6.17 10.76 2.35
C TYR A 30 6.43 12.20 2.80
N LEU A 31 6.22 12.50 4.10
CA LEU A 31 6.42 13.84 4.64
C LEU A 31 7.91 14.20 4.79
N LEU A 32 8.77 13.23 5.11
CA LEU A 32 10.19 13.46 5.40
C LEU A 32 11.10 13.36 4.18
N LYS A 33 10.75 12.54 3.17
CA LYS A 33 11.58 12.29 1.99
C LYS A 33 10.92 12.85 0.73
N LYS A 34 10.75 14.17 0.70
CA LYS A 34 10.18 14.89 -0.45
C LYS A 34 11.20 15.17 -1.55
N ASP A 35 12.48 15.14 -1.20
CA ASP A 35 13.65 15.39 -2.04
C ASP A 35 14.13 14.12 -2.79
N ASP A 36 13.68 12.94 -2.37
CA ASP A 36 13.97 11.67 -3.03
C ASP A 36 12.74 11.21 -3.83
N ASP A 37 12.78 11.44 -5.15
CA ASP A 37 11.68 11.10 -6.06
C ASP A 37 11.25 9.63 -5.99
N PHE A 38 12.21 8.71 -5.81
CA PHE A 38 11.94 7.28 -5.76
C PHE A 38 11.20 6.91 -4.47
N VAL A 39 11.70 7.41 -3.33
CA VAL A 39 11.05 7.18 -2.04
C VAL A 39 9.68 7.85 -2.01
N ASN A 40 9.59 9.09 -2.50
CA ASN A 40 8.34 9.84 -2.54
C ASN A 40 7.27 9.15 -3.40
N HIS A 41 7.66 8.63 -4.58
CA HIS A 41 6.79 7.80 -5.42
C HIS A 41 6.23 6.60 -4.65
N HIS A 42 7.11 5.77 -4.09
CA HIS A 42 6.67 4.55 -3.42
C HIS A 42 5.89 4.82 -2.13
N ALA A 43 6.21 5.89 -1.41
CA ALA A 43 5.45 6.30 -0.23
C ALA A 43 4.01 6.68 -0.58
N ARG A 44 3.79 7.46 -1.66
CA ARG A 44 2.45 7.84 -2.13
C ARG A 44 1.65 6.65 -2.65
N GLU A 45 2.26 5.81 -3.49
CA GLU A 45 1.65 4.57 -3.99
C GLU A 45 1.23 3.66 -2.84
N SER A 46 2.14 3.46 -1.88
CA SER A 46 1.89 2.65 -0.71
C SER A 46 0.76 3.21 0.15
N LEU A 47 0.85 4.49 0.53
CA LEU A 47 -0.16 5.15 1.38
C LEU A 47 -1.56 5.06 0.75
N THR A 48 -1.66 5.31 -0.55
CA THR A 48 -2.92 5.21 -1.29
C THR A 48 -3.49 3.81 -1.22
N MET A 49 -2.66 2.80 -1.48
CA MET A 49 -3.08 1.41 -1.50
C MET A 49 -3.55 0.95 -0.11
N HIS A 50 -2.82 1.33 0.95
CA HIS A 50 -3.18 1.06 2.34
C HIS A 50 -4.51 1.71 2.74
N ILE A 51 -4.74 2.97 2.38
CA ILE A 51 -6.00 3.67 2.66
C ILE A 51 -7.17 2.95 1.97
N ILE A 52 -7.04 2.64 0.69
CA ILE A 52 -8.10 1.99 -0.09
C ILE A 52 -8.39 0.58 0.45
N ALA A 53 -7.35 -0.21 0.75
CA ALA A 53 -7.50 -1.54 1.32
C ALA A 53 -8.19 -1.50 2.69
N MET A 54 -7.83 -0.53 3.54
CA MET A 54 -8.45 -0.35 4.86
C MET A 54 -9.94 0.00 4.74
N LEU A 55 -10.29 0.93 3.86
CA LEU A 55 -11.69 1.31 3.62
C LEU A 55 -12.53 0.14 3.09
N LEU A 56 -11.99 -0.64 2.16
CA LEU A 56 -12.65 -1.83 1.64
C LEU A 56 -12.85 -2.89 2.74
N CYS A 57 -11.83 -3.15 3.55
CA CYS A 57 -11.91 -4.08 4.67
C CYS A 57 -12.97 -3.65 5.70
N MET A 58 -13.02 -2.35 6.04
CA MET A 58 -14.04 -1.80 6.94
C MET A 58 -15.45 -1.93 6.35
N ALA A 59 -15.64 -1.60 5.07
CA ALA A 59 -16.93 -1.71 4.41
C ALA A 59 -17.44 -3.16 4.38
N VAL A 60 -16.59 -4.11 4.01
CA VAL A 60 -16.92 -5.55 3.99
C VAL A 60 -17.15 -6.08 5.41
N GLY A 61 -16.36 -5.64 6.38
CA GLY A 61 -16.51 -6.00 7.78
C GLY A 61 -17.83 -5.52 8.40
N VAL A 62 -18.28 -4.32 8.06
CA VAL A 62 -19.61 -3.83 8.49
C VAL A 62 -20.72 -4.63 7.80
N LEU A 63 -20.57 -4.90 6.49
CA LEU A 63 -21.57 -5.63 5.74
C LEU A 63 -21.72 -7.10 6.22
N SER A 64 -20.63 -7.72 6.68
CA SER A 64 -20.67 -9.07 7.24
C SER A 64 -21.40 -9.16 8.58
N LEU A 65 -21.53 -8.05 9.32
CA LEU A 65 -22.35 -7.99 10.55
C LEU A 65 -23.86 -7.90 10.24
N VAL A 66 -24.24 -7.34 9.09
CA VAL A 66 -25.64 -7.10 8.70
C VAL A 66 -26.21 -8.25 7.86
N LEU A 67 -25.40 -8.85 6.99
CA LEU A 67 -25.77 -10.01 6.17
C LEU A 67 -25.37 -11.34 6.86
N ILE A 68 -25.50 -12.46 6.13
CA ILE A 68 -24.93 -13.75 6.53
C ILE A 68 -23.40 -13.62 6.47
N GLY A 69 -22.77 -13.13 7.53
CA GLY A 69 -21.34 -12.82 7.59
C GLY A 69 -20.43 -13.94 7.08
N ILE A 70 -20.86 -15.20 7.21
CA ILE A 70 -20.15 -16.38 6.72
C ILE A 70 -19.89 -16.35 5.20
N LEU A 71 -20.81 -15.79 4.41
CA LEU A 71 -20.66 -15.73 2.95
C LEU A 71 -19.59 -14.72 2.52
N LEU A 72 -19.31 -13.72 3.34
CA LEU A 72 -18.32 -12.67 3.04
C LEU A 72 -16.91 -12.98 3.55
N ILE A 73 -16.74 -14.02 4.39
CA ILE A 73 -15.43 -14.43 4.91
C ILE A 73 -14.49 -14.87 3.78
N ILE A 74 -14.99 -15.69 2.83
CA ILE A 74 -14.15 -16.20 1.73
C ILE A 74 -13.67 -15.07 0.82
N PRO A 75 -14.53 -14.17 0.30
CA PRO A 75 -14.08 -13.01 -0.47
C PRO A 75 -13.10 -12.11 0.29
N LEU A 76 -13.34 -11.89 1.59
CA LEU A 76 -12.46 -11.07 2.43
C LEU A 76 -11.07 -11.70 2.54
N ALA A 77 -10.98 -13.00 2.79
CA ALA A 77 -9.70 -13.72 2.87
C ALA A 77 -8.94 -13.66 1.54
N ILE A 78 -9.62 -13.86 0.40
CA ILE A 78 -9.02 -13.73 -0.93
C ILE A 78 -8.50 -12.31 -1.15
N SER A 79 -9.27 -11.28 -0.78
CA SER A 79 -8.86 -9.88 -0.94
C SER A 79 -7.59 -9.56 -0.13
N GLY A 80 -7.49 -10.10 1.09
CA GLY A 80 -6.32 -9.95 1.95
C GLY A 80 -5.09 -10.66 1.36
N LEU A 81 -5.27 -11.84 0.76
CA LEU A 81 -4.20 -12.55 0.08
C LEU A 81 -3.69 -11.79 -1.16
N VAL A 82 -4.60 -11.31 -2.01
CA VAL A 82 -4.25 -10.51 -3.19
C VAL A 82 -3.51 -9.23 -2.78
N TYR A 83 -3.98 -8.58 -1.72
CA TYR A 83 -3.34 -7.41 -1.15
C TYR A 83 -1.91 -7.70 -0.68
N ALA A 84 -1.69 -8.79 0.07
CA ALA A 84 -0.36 -9.21 0.51
C ALA A 84 0.58 -9.53 -0.66
N ILE A 85 0.07 -10.20 -1.71
CA ILE A 85 0.84 -10.49 -2.92
C ILE A 85 1.30 -9.18 -3.58
N PHE A 86 0.41 -8.21 -3.76
CA PHE A 86 0.79 -6.93 -4.35
C PHE A 86 1.79 -6.15 -3.49
N ALA A 87 1.68 -6.21 -2.16
CA ALA A 87 2.68 -5.62 -1.26
C ALA A 87 4.06 -6.28 -1.44
N ILE A 88 4.12 -7.62 -1.52
CA ILE A 88 5.37 -8.37 -1.75
C ILE A 88 5.99 -8.02 -3.11
N VAL A 89 5.19 -7.96 -4.17
CA VAL A 89 5.67 -7.56 -5.50
C VAL A 89 6.24 -6.14 -5.47
N ALA A 90 5.56 -5.20 -4.81
CA ALA A 90 6.04 -3.84 -4.66
C ALA A 90 7.37 -3.78 -3.88
N ILE A 91 7.53 -4.57 -2.82
CA ILE A 91 8.80 -4.70 -2.07
C ILE A 91 9.91 -5.20 -3.00
N ILE A 92 9.68 -6.27 -3.76
CA ILE A 92 10.68 -6.82 -4.69
C ILE A 92 11.09 -5.76 -5.72
N LYS A 93 10.11 -5.03 -6.29
CA LYS A 93 10.38 -3.95 -7.24
C LYS A 93 11.18 -2.81 -6.62
N CYS A 94 10.85 -2.40 -5.39
CA CYS A 94 11.64 -1.43 -4.63
C CYS A 94 13.10 -1.86 -4.47
N LEU A 95 13.34 -3.12 -4.08
CA LEU A 95 14.70 -3.65 -3.87
C LEU A 95 15.49 -3.77 -5.18
N SER A 96 14.82 -4.04 -6.30
CA SER A 96 15.41 -3.94 -7.64
C SER A 96 15.71 -2.50 -8.07
N GLY A 97 15.14 -1.49 -7.41
CA GLY A 97 15.23 -0.08 -7.81
C GLY A 97 14.29 0.28 -8.96
N GLU A 98 13.22 -0.48 -9.13
CA GLU A 98 12.20 -0.27 -10.16
C GLU A 98 10.98 0.44 -9.57
N TYR A 99 10.49 1.44 -10.29
CA TYR A 99 9.21 2.07 -9.98
C TYR A 99 8.08 1.05 -10.15
N TYR A 100 7.21 0.98 -9.14
CA TYR A 100 6.04 0.11 -9.15
C TYR A 100 4.77 0.94 -9.07
N TYR A 101 3.80 0.57 -9.89
CA TYR A 101 2.49 1.18 -9.98
C TYR A 101 1.47 0.09 -9.65
N TYR A 102 0.71 0.27 -8.58
CA TYR A 102 -0.37 -0.65 -8.25
C TYR A 102 -1.45 -0.61 -9.34
N PRO A 103 -1.83 -1.77 -9.94
CA PRO A 103 -2.76 -1.80 -11.07
C PRO A 103 -4.10 -1.11 -10.82
N ILE A 104 -4.57 -1.11 -9.57
CA ILE A 104 -5.88 -0.58 -9.18
C ILE A 104 -5.78 0.82 -8.58
N THR A 105 -4.73 1.08 -7.80
CA THR A 105 -4.67 2.26 -6.92
C THR A 105 -3.78 3.40 -7.42
N SER A 106 -2.91 3.17 -8.40
CA SER A 106 -1.94 4.18 -8.88
C SER A 106 -2.61 5.47 -9.37
N LYS A 107 -3.79 5.36 -10.00
CA LYS A 107 -4.52 6.53 -10.48
C LYS A 107 -4.89 7.48 -9.34
N TYR A 108 -5.26 6.93 -8.17
CA TYR A 108 -5.62 7.73 -7.00
C TYR A 108 -4.39 8.33 -6.33
N ALA A 109 -3.26 7.62 -6.34
CA ALA A 109 -1.99 8.17 -5.84
C ALA A 109 -1.61 9.42 -6.65
N ASN A 110 -1.74 9.37 -7.96
CA ASN A 110 -1.53 10.55 -8.79
C ASN A 110 -2.55 11.67 -8.51
N THR A 111 -3.83 11.35 -8.32
CA THR A 111 -4.85 12.38 -8.03
C THR A 111 -4.71 13.03 -6.65
N TRP A 112 -4.36 12.27 -5.62
CA TRP A 112 -4.34 12.77 -4.23
C TRP A 112 -3.12 13.62 -3.91
N PHE A 113 -2.02 13.40 -4.61
CA PHE A 113 -0.73 14.02 -4.30
C PHE A 113 -0.21 15.00 -5.37
N ASN A 114 -0.91 15.16 -6.49
CA ASN A 114 -0.58 16.15 -7.53
C ASN A 114 -1.53 17.36 -7.49
N GLY A 115 -1.67 17.96 -6.30
CA GLY A 115 -2.37 19.23 -6.08
C GLY A 115 -1.43 20.43 -6.10
#